data_AF-A0A957GIE0-F1
#
_entry.id   AF-A0A957GIE0-F1
#
_cell.length_a   1.000
_cell.length_b   1.000
_cell.length_c   1.000
_cell.angle_alpha   90.00
_cell.angle_beta   90.00
_cell.angle_gamma   90.00
#
_symmetry.space_group_name_H-M   'P 1'
#
loop_
_entity.id
_entity.type
_entity.pdbx_description
1 polymer ?
#
loop_
_entity_poly.entity_id
_entity_poly.type
_entity_poly.pdbx_seq_one_letter_code
_entity_poly.pdbx_strand_id
1 'polypeptide(L)' 'MEATTTTLEEWDGQDLIVIEDVPVAKCPQCGEEYFSPDVLEELEALINHRRLTPQLQPRVVLQVPVFKFAVAV' A
#
# COMPACT_ATOMS: atom_id res chain seq x y z
N MET A 1 -15.05 -16.77 -0.63
CA MET A 1 -13.89 -15.86 -0.64
C MET A 1 -12.81 -16.47 0.20
N GLU A 2 -11.56 -16.34 -0.20
CA GLU A 2 -10.41 -16.92 0.51
C GLU A 2 -9.64 -15.82 1.22
N ALA A 3 -9.32 -16.02 2.50
CA ALA A 3 -8.53 -15.08 3.27
C ALA A 3 -7.05 -15.23 2.89
N THR A 4 -6.43 -14.13 2.47
CA THR A 4 -5.01 -14.05 2.12
C THR A 4 -4.47 -12.68 2.52
N THR A 5 -3.18 -12.47 2.35
CA THR A 5 -2.58 -11.13 2.42
C THR A 5 -2.17 -10.64 1.04
N THR A 6 -2.02 -9.33 0.91
CA THR A 6 -1.50 -8.64 -0.28
C THR A 6 -0.52 -7.54 0.15
N THR A 7 0.23 -7.01 -0.81
CA THR A 7 1.08 -5.83 -0.61
C THR A 7 0.38 -4.63 -1.24
N LEU A 8 0.18 -3.57 -0.47
CA LEU A 8 -0.41 -2.33 -0.93
C LEU A 8 0.69 -1.31 -1.23
N GLU A 9 0.59 -0.66 -2.39
CA GLU A 9 1.50 0.38 -2.85
C GLU A 9 0.72 1.69 -3.02
N GLU A 10 1.07 2.71 -2.25
CA GLU A 10 0.36 3.99 -2.26
C GLU A 10 1.31 5.17 -2.38
N TRP A 11 0.95 6.13 -3.24
CA TRP A 11 1.68 7.38 -3.37
C TRP A 11 1.11 8.43 -2.41
N ASP A 12 1.95 8.92 -1.50
CA ASP A 12 1.67 10.07 -0.64
C ASP A 12 2.65 11.20 -0.95
N GLY A 13 2.23 12.10 -1.84
CA GLY A 13 3.06 13.19 -2.33
C GLY A 13 4.22 12.68 -3.19
N GLN A 14 5.45 12.73 -2.65
CA GLN A 14 6.67 12.27 -3.34
C GLN A 14 7.14 10.89 -2.85
N ASP A 15 6.49 10.34 -1.82
CA ASP A 15 6.87 9.08 -1.20
C ASP A 15 5.99 7.95 -1.76
N LEU A 16 6.63 6.84 -2.14
CA LEU A 16 5.93 5.57 -2.36
C LEU A 16 5.93 4.79 -1.03
N ILE A 17 4.74 4.60 -0.47
CA ILE A 17 4.50 3.81 0.73
C ILE A 17 4.19 2.38 0.30
N VAL A 18 4.88 1.41 0.89
CA VAL A 18 4.63 -0.02 0.68
C VAL A 18 4.20 -0.61 2.01
N ILE A 19 3.03 -1.22 2.04
CA ILE A 19 2.44 -1.86 3.23
C ILE A 19 2.31 -3.35 2.92
N GLU A 20 3.08 -4.16 3.64
CA GLU A 20 3.11 -5.61 3.48
C GLU A 20 2.05 -6.28 4.36
N ASP A 21 1.70 -7.52 4.03
CA ASP A 21 0.83 -8.39 4.82
C ASP A 21 -0.59 -7.82 5.08
N VAL A 22 -1.13 -7.03 4.15
CA VAL A 22 -2.46 -6.45 4.27
C VAL A 22 -3.52 -7.55 4.06
N PRO A 23 -4.39 -7.83 5.03
CA PRO A 23 -5.39 -8.88 4.90
C PRO A 23 -6.48 -8.51 3.88
N VAL A 24 -6.74 -9.45 2.97
CA VAL A 24 -7.77 -9.31 1.92
C VAL A 24 -8.56 -10.61 1.78
N ALA A 25 -9.81 -10.47 1.34
CA ALA A 25 -10.59 -11.57 0.85
C ALA A 25 -10.48 -11.64 -0.67
N LYS A 26 -9.94 -12.73 -1.22
CA LYS A 26 -9.75 -12.92 -2.65
C LYS A 26 -10.86 -13.76 -3.26
N CYS A 27 -11.37 -13.35 -4.43
CA CYS A 27 -12.28 -14.17 -5.21
C CYS A 27 -11.50 -15.28 -5.93
N PRO A 28 -11.79 -16.57 -5.69
CA PRO A 28 -11.04 -17.67 -6.31
C PRO A 28 -11.29 -17.80 -7.81
N GLN A 29 -12.33 -17.16 -8.37
CA GLN A 29 -12.65 -17.24 -9.79
C GLN A 29 -11.97 -16.15 -10.63
N CYS A 30 -11.97 -14.90 -10.16
CA CYS A 30 -11.43 -13.76 -10.91
C CYS A 30 -10.15 -13.16 -10.31
N GLY A 31 -9.83 -13.48 -9.05
CA GLY A 31 -8.66 -12.93 -8.35
C GLY A 31 -8.86 -11.52 -7.78
N GLU A 32 -10.09 -11.00 -7.81
CA GLU A 32 -10.41 -9.69 -7.22
C GLU A 32 -10.20 -9.71 -5.70
N GLU A 33 -9.63 -8.62 -5.18
CA GLU A 33 -9.25 -8.46 -3.78
C GLU A 33 -10.21 -7.49 -3.09
N TYR A 34 -10.78 -7.91 -1.98
CA TYR A 34 -11.72 -7.14 -1.18
C TYR A 34 -11.11 -6.85 0.20
N PHE A 35 -11.08 -5.57 0.56
CA PHE A 35 -10.68 -5.11 1.89
C PHE A 35 -11.93 -4.96 2.78
N SER A 36 -11.85 -5.38 4.03
CA SER A 36 -12.91 -5.10 4.99
C SER A 36 -12.85 -3.63 5.44
N PRO A 37 -13.97 -3.05 5.93
CA PRO A 37 -13.99 -1.69 6.44
C PRO A 37 -12.89 -1.43 7.50
N ASP A 38 -12.76 -2.32 8.48
CA ASP A 38 -11.74 -2.22 9.53
C ASP A 38 -10.31 -2.16 8.97
N VAL A 39 -10.02 -2.91 7.90
CA VAL A 39 -8.70 -2.91 7.27
C VAL A 39 -8.43 -1.59 6.56
N LEU A 40 -9.44 -1.03 5.89
CA LEU A 40 -9.32 0.28 5.25
C LEU A 40 -9.11 1.40 6.28
N GLU A 41 -9.85 1.39 7.39
CA GLU A 41 -9.68 2.35 8.47
C GLU A 41 -8.25 2.33 9.05
N GLU A 42 -7.70 1.13 9.29
CA GLU A 42 -6.32 0.99 9.80
C GLU A 42 -5.27 1.40 8.76
N LEU A 43 -5.47 1.12 7.47
CA LEU A 43 -4.58 1.59 6.40
C LEU A 43 -4.55 3.12 6.33
N GLU A 44 -5.72 3.75 6.31
CA GLU A 44 -5.85 5.21 6.31
C GLU A 44 -5.19 5.82 7.55
N ALA A 45 -5.40 5.23 8.72
CA ALA A 45 -4.75 5.65 9.96
C ALA A 45 -3.23 5.56 9.85
N LEU A 46 -2.69 4.44 9.34
CA LEU A 46 -1.25 4.23 9.17
C LEU A 46 -0.64 5.29 8.23
N ILE A 47 -1.27 5.53 7.08
CA ILE A 47 -0.77 6.46 6.06
C ILE A 47 -0.80 7.90 6.59
N ASN A 48 -1.91 8.31 7.21
CA ASN A 48 -2.10 9.67 7.74
C ASN A 48 -1.23 9.94 8.98
N HIS A 49 -1.10 8.97 9.88
CA HIS A 49 -0.41 9.16 11.16
C HIS A 49 1.10 8.90 11.10
N ARG A 50 1.63 8.31 10.02
CA ARG A 50 3.07 8.15 9.77
C ARG A 50 3.85 9.46 9.97
N ARG A 51 3.32 10.60 9.50
CA ARG A 51 4.01 11.90 9.62
C ARG A 51 3.91 12.50 11.02
N LEU A 52 2.91 12.08 11.80
CA LEU A 52 2.59 12.64 13.11
C LEU A 52 3.14 11.80 14.28
N THR A 53 3.52 10.54 14.01
CA THR A 53 3.92 9.57 15.04
C THR A 53 5.38 9.16 14.84
N PRO A 54 6.36 9.76 15.56
CA PRO A 54 7.79 9.46 15.40
C PRO A 54 8.19 8.00 15.71
N GLN A 55 7.31 7.25 16.37
CA GLN A 55 7.49 5.84 16.70
C GLN A 55 7.07 4.92 15.55
N LEU A 56 6.23 5.40 14.63
CA LEU A 56 5.79 4.66 13.45
C LEU A 56 6.81 4.89 12.32
N GLN A 57 7.96 4.24 12.44
CA GLN A 57 9.04 4.32 11.45
C GLN A 57 8.95 3.16 10.47
N PRO A 58 9.22 3.39 9.18
CA PRO A 58 9.26 2.31 8.21
C PRO A 58 10.36 1.32 8.58
N ARG A 59 10.08 0.03 8.40
CA ARG A 59 11.07 -1.04 8.61
C ARG A 59 12.25 -0.90 7.63
N VAL A 60 11.95 -0.51 6.40
CA VAL A 60 12.91 -0.31 5.31
C VAL A 60 12.48 0.91 4.51
N VAL A 61 13.45 1.73 4.09
CA VAL A 61 13.24 2.82 3.12
C VAL A 61 13.96 2.45 1.84
N LEU A 62 13.20 2.34 0.74
CA LEU A 62 13.72 2.03 -0.58
C LEU A 62 13.93 3.33 -1.38
N GLN A 63 15.04 3.44 -2.10
CA GLN A 63 15.22 4.47 -3.11
C GLN A 63 14.77 3.91 -4.46
N VAL A 64 13.66 4.45 -4.99
CA VAL A 64 13.07 3.97 -6.24
C VAL A 64 13.35 4.98 -7.36
N PRO A 65 14.12 4.62 -8.40
CA PRO A 65 14.36 5.51 -9.54
C PRO A 65 13.11 5.63 -10.40
N VAL A 66 12.69 6.87 -10.69
CA VAL A 66 11.53 7.16 -11.54
C VAL A 66 11.99 7.79 -12.84
N PHE A 67 11.62 7.17 -13.97
CA PHE A 67 11.94 7.67 -15.30
C PHE A 67 10.68 8.16 -16.01
N LYS A 68 10.74 9.35 -16.59
CA LYS A 68 9.67 9.84 -17.48
C LYS A 68 9.89 9.28 -18.88
N PHE A 69 8.94 8.50 -19.38
CA PHE A 69 8.98 8.04 -20.76
C PHE A 69 8.74 9.22 -21.71
N ALA A 70 9.67 9.47 -22.63
CA ALA A 70 9.53 10.44 -23.69
C ALA A 70 10.08 9.82 -24.97
N VAL A 71 9.17 9.34 -25.83
CA VAL A 71 9.48 9.06 -27.23
C VAL A 71 9.11 10.32 -27.99
N ALA A 72 10.09 10.94 -28.65
CA ALA A 72 9.81 11.94 -29.66
C ALA A 72 9.07 11.23 -30.80
N VAL A 73 7.77 11.49 -30.89
CA VAL A 73 6.95 11.14 -32.06
C VAL A 73 7.17 12.20 -33.13
#